data_AF-A0A351CH31-F1
#
_entry.id   AF-A0A351CH31-F1
#
_cell.length_a   1.000
_cell.length_b   1.000
_cell.length_c   1.000
_cell.angle_alpha   90.00
_cell.angle_beta   90.00
_cell.angle_gamma   90.00
#
_symmetry.space_group_name_H-M   'P 1'
#
loop_
_entity.id
_entity.type
_entity.pdbx_description
1 polymer ?
#
loop_
_entity_poly.entity_id
_entity_poly.type
_entity_poly.pdbx_seq_one_letter_code
_entity_poly.pdbx_strand_id
1 'polypeptide(L)'
;MHPVTIAGTLSPWEPGVFSLVIYGMMILALVAVLLFIASWLGEKKINPEKLRPYESGIIPTGSARLRYPIPFFLVAVFFLIFDVEGAYIFSWAISCDRLGWSGWLQITFFIVMLLLGLVYIWRKGGLDWGPTRTRD
;
A
#
# COMPACT_ATOMS: atom_id res chain seq x y z
N MET A 1 27.59 -17.07 -0.99
CA MET A 1 27.04 -15.92 -0.24
C MET A 1 28.21 -15.25 0.43
N HIS A 2 28.55 -14.02 0.04
CA HIS A 2 29.55 -13.27 0.79
C HIS A 2 29.00 -13.05 2.20
N PRO A 3 29.78 -13.27 3.28
CA PRO A 3 29.29 -13.00 4.62
C PRO A 3 28.92 -11.52 4.69
N VAL A 4 27.68 -11.22 5.09
CA VAL A 4 27.27 -9.86 5.40
C VAL A 4 28.09 -9.44 6.62
N THR A 5 29.18 -8.74 6.37
CA THR A 5 30.04 -8.23 7.42
C THR A 5 29.37 -6.99 8.01
N ILE A 6 29.40 -6.83 9.33
CA ILE A 6 28.86 -5.64 10.00
C ILE A 6 29.52 -4.37 9.43
N ALA A 7 30.80 -4.47 9.04
CA ALA A 7 31.54 -3.42 8.35
C ALA A 7 30.93 -3.03 6.98
N GLY A 8 30.51 -3.99 6.16
CA GLY A 8 29.84 -3.72 4.87
C GLY A 8 28.45 -3.10 5.06
N THR A 9 27.70 -3.53 6.09
CA THR A 9 26.34 -3.02 6.35
C THR A 9 26.27 -1.54 6.74
N LEU A 10 27.33 -1.04 7.39
CA LEU A 10 27.47 0.36 7.82
C LEU A 10 28.36 1.18 6.87
N SER A 11 28.86 0.57 5.79
CA SER A 11 29.74 1.27 4.87
C SER A 11 28.94 2.26 4.00
N PRO A 12 29.44 3.50 3.81
CA PRO A 12 28.87 4.48 2.88
C PRO A 12 29.02 4.08 1.40
N TRP A 13 29.99 3.24 1.08
CA TRP A 13 30.42 2.94 -0.29
C TRP A 13 29.86 1.61 -0.82
N GLU A 14 29.32 0.73 0.03
CA GLU A 14 28.57 -0.44 -0.42
C GLU A 14 27.06 -0.21 -0.29
N PRO A 15 26.24 -0.75 -1.22
CA PRO A 15 24.79 -0.75 -1.10
C PRO A 15 24.33 -1.58 0.12
N GLY A 16 24.21 -0.92 1.27
CA GLY A 16 23.77 -1.49 2.54
C GLY A 16 22.67 -0.67 3.22
N VAL A 17 22.31 -1.06 4.45
CA VAL A 17 21.27 -0.38 5.24
C VAL A 17 21.61 1.09 5.47
N PHE A 18 22.89 1.39 5.72
CA PHE A 18 23.36 2.76 5.93
C PHE A 18 23.18 3.64 4.68
N SER A 19 23.57 3.13 3.50
CA SER A 19 23.38 3.83 2.22
C SER A 19 21.89 4.07 1.93
N LEU A 20 21.03 3.08 2.20
CA LEU A 20 19.58 3.20 2.04
C LEU A 20 18.98 4.30 2.94
N VAL A 21 19.41 4.35 4.20
CA VAL A 21 18.93 5.35 5.16
C VAL A 21 19.37 6.76 4.75
N ILE A 22 20.63 6.94 4.34
CA ILE A 22 21.11 8.23 3.84
C ILE A 22 20.32 8.67 2.61
N TYR A 23 20.13 7.76 1.65
CA TYR A 23 19.36 8.04 0.45
C TYR A 23 17.92 8.47 0.78
N GLY A 24 17.24 7.74 1.68
CA GLY A 24 15.91 8.09 2.15
C GLY A 24 15.88 9.47 2.83
N MET A 25 16.86 9.76 3.68
CA MET A 25 16.99 11.07 4.34
C MET A 25 17.24 12.20 3.34
N MET A 26 18.05 11.97 2.30
CA MET A 26 18.29 12.94 1.24
C MET A 26 17.01 13.25 0.45
N ILE A 27 16.19 12.23 0.14
CA ILE A 27 14.91 12.45 -0.53
C ILE A 27 13.98 13.28 0.35
N LEU A 28 13.86 12.93 1.63
CA LEU A 28 13.01 13.68 2.57
C LEU A 28 13.49 15.13 2.72
N ALA A 29 14.80 15.35 2.81
CA ALA A 29 15.40 16.68 2.88
C ALA A 29 15.12 17.48 1.60
N LEU A 30 15.25 16.87 0.43
CA LEU A 30 14.96 17.49 -0.86
C LEU A 30 13.48 17.91 -0.94
N VAL A 31 12.55 17.01 -0.59
CA VAL A 31 11.11 17.33 -0.57
C VAL A 31 10.82 18.47 0.40
N ALA A 32 11.42 18.45 1.60
CA ALA A 32 11.25 19.52 2.58
C ALA A 32 11.79 20.87 2.07
N VAL A 33 12.96 20.89 1.43
CA VAL A 33 13.54 22.11 0.84
C VAL A 33 12.65 22.65 -0.29
N LEU A 34 12.15 21.78 -1.17
CA LEU A 34 11.26 22.18 -2.26
C LEU A 34 9.95 22.78 -1.72
N LEU A 35 9.32 22.14 -0.74
CA LEU A 35 8.12 22.66 -0.09
C LEU A 35 8.40 23.98 0.65
N PHE A 36 9.56 24.12 1.30
CA PHE A 36 9.98 25.34 1.96
C PHE A 36 10.15 26.49 0.97
N ILE A 37 10.89 26.27 -0.13
CA ILE A 37 11.07 27.26 -1.19
C ILE A 37 9.72 27.65 -1.80
N ALA A 38 8.88 26.67 -2.13
CA ALA A 38 7.54 26.92 -2.68
C ALA A 38 6.68 27.78 -1.73
N SER A 39 6.71 27.47 -0.43
CA SER A 39 5.97 28.24 0.58
C SER A 39 6.57 29.62 0.85
N TRP A 40 7.88 29.80 0.68
CA TRP A 40 8.57 31.07 0.93
C TRP A 40 8.43 32.04 -0.25
N LEU A 41 8.55 31.52 -1.47
CA LEU A 41 8.45 32.30 -2.71
C LEU A 41 6.99 32.57 -3.13
N GLY A 42 6.04 31.74 -2.67
CA GLY A 42 4.63 31.87 -2.99
C GLY A 42 3.96 33.09 -2.36
N GLU A 43 3.14 33.81 -3.15
CA GLU A 43 2.38 34.96 -2.65
C GLU A 43 1.24 34.53 -1.71
N LYS A 44 1.31 34.98 -0.45
CA LYS A 44 0.34 34.62 0.60
C LYS A 44 -0.86 35.58 0.61
N LYS A 45 -1.72 35.53 -0.41
CA LYS A 45 -3.02 36.25 -0.37
C LYS A 45 -4.10 35.40 0.28
N ILE A 46 -4.34 35.66 1.56
CA ILE A 46 -5.40 35.02 2.34
C ILE A 46 -6.72 35.72 2.02
N ASN A 47 -7.57 35.08 1.22
CA ASN A 47 -8.94 35.52 0.95
C ASN A 47 -9.92 34.47 1.52
N PRO A 48 -11.05 34.88 2.11
CA PRO A 48 -12.05 33.93 2.62
C PRO A 48 -12.54 32.96 1.53
N GLU A 49 -12.67 33.44 0.30
CA GLU A 49 -13.06 32.63 -0.86
C GLU A 49 -11.97 31.66 -1.36
N LYS A 50 -10.70 31.89 -1.01
CA LYS A 50 -9.60 30.93 -1.28
C LYS A 50 -9.49 29.87 -0.20
N LEU A 51 -9.99 30.16 1.01
CA LEU A 51 -9.95 29.24 2.15
C LEU A 51 -11.17 28.30 2.19
N ARG A 52 -12.26 28.64 1.47
CA ARG A 52 -13.45 27.77 1.41
C ARG A 52 -13.18 26.50 0.57
N PRO A 53 -13.75 25.35 0.95
CA PRO A 53 -13.76 24.16 0.10
C PRO A 53 -14.36 24.45 -1.28
N TYR A 54 -13.79 23.83 -2.31
CA TYR A 54 -14.31 23.95 -3.67
C TYR A 54 -15.54 23.06 -3.87
N GLU A 55 -16.72 23.66 -4.10
CA GLU A 55 -17.96 22.95 -4.45
C GLU A 55 -18.57 23.46 -5.77
N SER A 56 -17.75 23.69 -6.80
CA SER A 56 -18.21 24.12 -8.14
C SER A 56 -19.13 25.36 -8.12
N GLY A 57 -18.89 26.30 -7.19
CA GLY A 57 -19.65 27.54 -7.05
C GLY A 57 -20.80 27.50 -6.03
N ILE A 58 -21.06 26.35 -5.40
CA ILE A 58 -22.06 26.21 -4.33
C ILE A 58 -21.40 26.50 -2.97
N ILE A 59 -22.17 27.07 -2.04
CA ILE A 59 -21.73 27.26 -0.66
C ILE A 59 -21.82 25.91 0.05
N PRO A 60 -20.73 25.38 0.62
CA PRO A 60 -20.75 24.10 1.32
C PRO A 60 -21.80 24.12 2.43
N THR A 61 -22.75 23.18 2.35
CA THR A 61 -23.85 23.05 3.31
C THR A 61 -23.86 21.64 3.90
N GLY A 62 -23.99 21.56 5.23
CA GLY A 62 -24.07 20.30 5.95
C GLY A 62 -22.72 19.71 6.37
N SER A 63 -22.76 18.46 6.86
CA SER A 63 -21.56 17.75 7.32
C SER A 63 -20.94 16.92 6.19
N ALA A 64 -19.61 16.97 6.03
CA ALA A 64 -18.85 16.13 5.10
C ALA A 64 -18.81 14.62 5.48
N ARG A 65 -19.69 14.16 6.37
CA ARG A 65 -19.79 12.76 6.79
C ARG A 65 -20.70 12.00 5.84
N LEU A 66 -20.14 11.58 4.72
CA LEU A 66 -20.79 10.63 3.81
C LEU A 66 -20.72 9.22 4.43
N ARG A 67 -21.82 8.47 4.37
CA ARG A 67 -21.78 7.01 4.61
C ARG A 67 -21.02 6.40 3.45
N TYR A 68 -19.73 6.14 3.67
CA TYR A 68 -18.87 5.51 2.68
C TYR A 68 -19.41 4.11 2.38
N PRO A 69 -19.50 3.69 1.11
CA PRO A 69 -20.02 2.39 0.78
C PRO A 69 -19.06 1.31 1.28
N ILE A 70 -19.63 0.22 1.80
CA ILE A 70 -18.97 -0.96 2.37
C ILE A 70 -17.96 -1.68 1.44
N PRO A 71 -18.03 -1.63 0.08
CA PRO A 71 -17.11 -2.38 -0.78
C PRO A 71 -15.63 -2.07 -0.54
N PHE A 72 -15.29 -0.82 -0.21
CA PHE A 72 -13.90 -0.44 0.06
C PHE A 72 -13.31 -1.15 1.27
N PHE A 73 -14.13 -1.44 2.29
CA PHE A 73 -13.69 -2.18 3.46
C PHE A 73 -13.42 -3.65 3.14
N LEU A 74 -14.29 -4.29 2.35
CA LEU A 74 -14.11 -5.69 1.95
C LEU A 74 -12.83 -5.88 1.13
N VAL A 75 -12.55 -4.95 0.21
CA VAL A 75 -11.30 -4.96 -0.57
C VAL A 75 -10.08 -4.75 0.32
N ALA A 76 -10.15 -3.86 1.31
CA ALA A 76 -9.05 -3.62 2.24
C ALA A 76 -8.72 -4.84 3.11
N VAL A 77 -9.76 -5.51 3.66
CA VAL A 77 -9.58 -6.75 4.44
C VAL A 77 -9.02 -7.87 3.57
N PHE A 78 -9.52 -8.01 2.34
CA PHE A 78 -8.99 -8.99 1.39
C PHE A 78 -7.53 -8.72 1.03
N PHE A 79 -7.16 -7.47 0.77
CA PHE A 79 -5.77 -7.08 0.53
C PHE A 79 -4.86 -7.44 1.70
N LEU A 80 -5.30 -7.17 2.94
CA LEU A 80 -4.54 -7.50 4.14
C LEU A 80 -4.30 -9.00 4.29
N ILE A 81 -5.32 -9.83 4.02
CA ILE A 81 -5.19 -11.29 4.07
C ILE A 81 -4.22 -11.77 2.97
N PHE A 82 -4.41 -11.31 1.74
CA PHE A 82 -3.55 -11.71 0.61
C PHE A 82 -2.10 -11.27 0.77
N ASP A 83 -1.85 -10.11 1.37
CA ASP A 83 -0.50 -9.61 1.68
C ASP A 83 0.24 -10.54 2.67
N VAL A 84 -0.45 -10.98 3.72
CA VAL A 84 0.09 -11.97 4.67
C VAL A 84 0.35 -13.32 4.00
N GLU A 85 -0.56 -13.79 3.16
CA GLU A 85 -0.39 -15.03 2.40
C GLU A 85 0.78 -14.95 1.40
N GLY A 86 0.98 -13.79 0.79
CA GLY A 86 2.14 -13.50 -0.05
C GLY A 86 3.46 -13.61 0.72
N ALA A 87 3.51 -13.12 1.96
CA ALA A 87 4.68 -13.28 2.82
C ALA A 87 4.99 -14.75 3.14
N TYR A 88 3.97 -15.61 3.28
CA TYR A 88 4.16 -17.06 3.44
C TYR A 88 4.74 -17.71 2.17
N ILE A 89 4.19 -17.38 0.99
CA ILE A 89 4.71 -17.89 -0.28
C ILE A 89 6.15 -17.44 -0.49
N PHE A 90 6.48 -16.19 -0.17
CA PHE A 90 7.83 -15.66 -0.27
C PHE A 90 8.81 -16.38 0.67
N SER A 91 8.39 -16.64 1.92
CA SER A 91 9.19 -17.39 2.91
C SER A 91 9.48 -18.82 2.45
N TRP A 92 8.48 -19.48 1.85
CA TRP A 92 8.67 -20.78 1.20
C TRP A 92 9.62 -20.68 0.00
N ALA A 93 9.47 -19.67 -0.86
CA ALA A 93 10.28 -19.48 -2.06
C ALA A 93 11.77 -19.32 -1.74
N ILE A 94 12.13 -18.62 -0.65
CA ILE A 94 13.52 -18.49 -0.18
C ILE A 94 14.10 -19.86 0.20
N SER A 95 13.29 -20.76 0.74
CA SER A 95 13.75 -22.05 1.26
C SER A 95 13.51 -23.23 0.30
N CYS A 96 12.95 -22.99 -0.88
CA CYS A 96 12.46 -24.01 -1.82
C CYS A 96 13.47 -25.14 -2.06
N ASP A 97 14.75 -24.79 -2.24
CA ASP A 97 15.85 -25.73 -2.49
C ASP A 97 16.02 -26.79 -1.40
N ARG A 98 15.63 -26.49 -0.15
CA ARG A 98 15.81 -27.38 1.01
C ARG A 98 14.61 -28.26 1.30
N LEU A 99 13.42 -27.91 0.82
CA LEU A 99 12.17 -28.61 1.19
C LEU A 99 11.82 -29.77 0.25
N GLY A 100 12.40 -29.82 -0.96
CA GLY A 100 12.16 -30.88 -1.93
C GLY A 100 10.67 -31.11 -2.26
N TRP A 101 10.30 -32.35 -2.56
CA TRP A 101 8.94 -32.71 -2.99
C TRP A 101 7.86 -32.45 -1.92
N SER A 102 8.21 -32.58 -0.63
CA SER A 102 7.27 -32.31 0.46
C SER A 102 6.89 -30.83 0.54
N GLY A 103 7.86 -29.93 0.40
CA GLY A 103 7.57 -28.49 0.35
C GLY A 103 6.77 -28.08 -0.87
N TRP A 104 7.01 -28.72 -2.01
CA TRP A 104 6.23 -28.49 -3.21
C TRP A 104 4.74 -28.83 -3.00
N LEU A 105 4.44 -29.99 -2.42
CA LEU A 105 3.05 -30.37 -2.11
C LEU A 105 2.39 -29.42 -1.10
N GLN A 106 3.13 -28.99 -0.07
CA GLN A 106 2.63 -28.06 0.94
C GLN A 106 2.26 -26.70 0.33
N ILE A 107 3.12 -26.13 -0.52
CA ILE A 107 2.83 -24.84 -1.15
C ILE A 107 1.70 -24.95 -2.18
N THR A 108 1.62 -26.06 -2.92
CA THR A 108 0.52 -26.29 -3.86
C THR A 108 -0.81 -26.37 -3.13
N PHE A 109 -0.87 -27.12 -2.03
CA PHE A 109 -2.07 -27.17 -1.20
C PHE A 109 -2.45 -25.79 -0.65
N PHE A 110 -1.46 -25.03 -0.16
CA PHE A 110 -1.66 -23.68 0.34
C PHE A 110 -2.25 -22.75 -0.73
N ILE A 111 -1.64 -22.69 -1.92
CA ILE A 111 -2.12 -21.86 -3.04
C ILE A 111 -3.54 -22.26 -3.47
N VAL A 112 -3.84 -23.56 -3.53
CA VAL A 112 -5.20 -24.02 -3.88
C VAL A 112 -6.23 -23.53 -2.86
N MET A 113 -5.91 -23.57 -1.57
CA MET A 113 -6.77 -23.00 -0.52
C MET A 113 -6.99 -21.49 -0.71
N LEU A 114 -5.96 -20.72 -1.08
CA LEU A 114 -6.10 -19.28 -1.38
C LEU A 114 -7.04 -19.03 -2.56
N LEU A 115 -6.84 -19.79 -3.65
CA LEU A 115 -7.68 -19.70 -4.85
C LEU A 115 -9.14 -20.03 -4.54
N LEU A 116 -9.40 -21.03 -3.69
CA LEU A 116 -10.77 -21.35 -3.25
C LEU A 116 -11.40 -20.20 -2.46
N GLY A 117 -10.65 -19.58 -1.53
CA GLY A 117 -11.11 -18.41 -0.78
C GLY A 117 -11.42 -17.22 -1.70
N LEU A 118 -10.55 -16.94 -2.66
CA LEU A 118 -10.75 -15.89 -3.66
C LEU A 118 -11.99 -16.17 -4.53
N VAL A 119 -12.13 -17.39 -5.06
CA VAL A 119 -13.28 -17.77 -5.88
C VAL A 119 -14.59 -17.65 -5.08
N TYR A 120 -14.60 -18.05 -3.81
CA TYR A 120 -15.77 -17.93 -2.95
C TYR A 120 -16.22 -16.47 -2.77
N ILE A 121 -15.28 -15.58 -2.44
CA ILE A 121 -15.59 -14.15 -2.25
C ILE A 121 -16.03 -13.51 -3.56
N TRP A 122 -15.38 -13.87 -4.67
CA TRP A 122 -15.76 -13.39 -6.00
C TRP A 122 -17.18 -13.81 -6.36
N ARG A 123 -17.55 -15.08 -6.10
CA ARG A 123 -18.92 -15.58 -6.30
C ARG A 123 -19.95 -14.88 -5.40
N LYS A 124 -19.55 -14.40 -4.22
CA LYS A 124 -20.40 -13.61 -3.32
C LYS A 124 -20.52 -12.13 -3.68
N GLY A 125 -19.89 -11.69 -4.77
CA GLY A 125 -19.90 -10.30 -5.20
C GLY A 125 -19.06 -9.38 -4.30
N GLY A 126 -18.11 -9.94 -3.52
CA GLY A 126 -17.20 -9.13 -2.69
C GLY A 126 -16.26 -8.24 -3.52
N LEU A 127 -16.13 -8.52 -4.81
CA LEU A 127 -15.36 -7.72 -5.79
C LEU A 127 -16.26 -6.98 -6.78
N ASP A 128 -17.59 -7.05 -6.66
CA ASP A 128 -18.47 -6.37 -7.60
C ASP A 128 -18.44 -4.86 -7.36
N TRP A 129 -18.03 -4.11 -8.39
CA TRP A 129 -18.02 -2.65 -8.39
C TRP A 129 -19.04 -2.11 -9.37
N GLY A 130 -19.99 -1.34 -8.86
CA GLY A 130 -20.97 -0.61 -9.67
C GLY A 130 -22.29 -0.41 -8.94
N PRO A 131 -23.12 0.55 -9.38
CA PRO A 131 -24.47 0.68 -8.86
C PRO A 131 -25.26 -0.58 -9.21
N THR A 132 -25.53 -1.43 -8.22
CA THR A 132 -26.56 -2.47 -8.35
C THR A 132 -27.88 -1.73 -8.46
N ARG A 133 -28.44 -1.65 -9.67
CA ARG A 133 -29.78 -1.10 -9.87
C ARG A 133 -30.75 -2.06 -9.19
N THR A 134 -31.05 -1.82 -7.92
CA THR A 134 -32.23 -2.37 -7.28
C THR A 134 -33.42 -1.82 -8.05
N ARG A 135 -33.98 -2.66 -8.93
CA ARG A 135 -35.31 -2.42 -9.50
C ARG A 135 -36.27 -2.86 -8.40
N ASP A 136 -36.95 -1.88 -7.82
CA ASP A 136 -38.17 -2.09 -7.03
C ASP A 136 -39.23 -2.83 -7.86
#